data_AF-A0A521IGX0-F1
#
_entry.id   AF-A0A521IGX0-F1
#
_cell.length_a   1.000
_cell.length_b   1.000
_cell.length_c   1.000
_cell.angle_alpha   90.00
_cell.angle_beta   90.00
_cell.angle_gamma   90.00
#
_symmetry.space_group_name_H-M   'P 1'
#
loop_
_entity.id
_entity.type
_entity.pdbx_description
1 polymer ?
#
loop_
_entity_poly.entity_id
_entity_poly.type
_entity_poly.pdbx_seq_one_letter_code
_entity_poly.pdbx_strand_id
1 'polypeptide(L)'
;MMVSLILASLAVLGGLFIAVAMLYVPNLFVSRVRSSDLPKHSTADSTSDSLYSDRSVPMKARIMCNMTGKNRQTAFSVSGFSDCRMLETVYNGNLVCKHGCLGLGSCARICPNDAISIRKGTISISSVCTGCGLCIPICPKNLIALVPAEAHNRFSCIASGKNISPEACPTVKNNYIISDESVTGSPFGILRSLGTPINHQRKK
;
A
#
# COMPACT_ATOMS: atom_id res chain seq x y z
N MET A 1 -55.90 -31.50 -12.40
CA MET A 1 -55.81 -30.38 -13.36
C MET A 1 -55.42 -29.06 -12.70
N MET A 2 -56.02 -28.65 -11.56
CA MET A 2 -55.67 -27.38 -10.89
C MET A 2 -54.21 -27.28 -10.39
N VAL A 3 -53.64 -28.37 -9.84
CA VAL A 3 -52.28 -28.36 -9.26
C VAL A 3 -51.20 -28.10 -10.32
N SER A 4 -51.36 -28.65 -11.53
CA SER A 4 -50.42 -28.45 -12.64
C SER A 4 -50.42 -27.00 -13.17
N LEU A 5 -51.58 -26.32 -13.11
CA LEU A 5 -51.71 -24.90 -13.49
C LEU A 5 -51.04 -23.96 -12.47
N ILE A 6 -51.10 -24.31 -11.18
CA ILE A 6 -50.43 -23.56 -10.10
C ILE A 6 -48.91 -23.71 -10.19
N LEU A 7 -48.41 -24.91 -10.47
CA LEU A 7 -46.97 -25.14 -10.63
C LEU A 7 -46.39 -24.41 -11.87
N ALA A 8 -47.13 -24.38 -12.98
CA ALA A 8 -46.70 -23.68 -14.20
C ALA A 8 -46.62 -22.16 -13.98
N SER A 9 -47.59 -21.57 -13.26
CA SER A 9 -47.61 -20.13 -12.98
C SER A 9 -46.51 -19.68 -12.01
N LEU A 10 -46.21 -20.48 -10.98
CA LEU A 10 -45.10 -20.22 -10.06
C LEU A 10 -43.73 -20.26 -10.77
N ALA A 11 -43.54 -21.18 -11.72
CA ALA A 11 -42.30 -21.26 -12.49
C ALA A 11 -42.10 -20.03 -13.39
N VAL A 12 -43.16 -19.55 -14.04
CA VAL A 12 -43.11 -18.35 -14.89
C VAL A 12 -42.85 -17.08 -14.07
N LEU A 13 -43.53 -16.93 -12.93
CA LEU A 13 -43.35 -15.78 -12.04
C LEU A 13 -41.95 -15.74 -11.41
N GLY A 14 -41.44 -16.90 -10.96
CA GLY A 14 -40.10 -17.01 -10.39
C GLY A 14 -38.99 -16.73 -11.42
N GLY A 15 -39.13 -17.23 -12.64
CA GLY A 15 -38.18 -16.97 -13.73
C GLY A 15 -38.11 -15.49 -14.12
N LEU A 16 -39.27 -14.82 -14.18
CA LEU A 16 -39.32 -13.38 -14.49
C LEU A 16 -38.64 -12.53 -13.41
N PHE A 17 -38.80 -12.89 -12.13
CA PHE A 17 -38.19 -12.17 -11.02
C PHE A 17 -36.66 -12.28 -11.02
N ILE A 18 -36.12 -13.47 -11.32
CA ILE A 18 -34.67 -13.71 -11.41
C ILE A 18 -34.06 -12.96 -12.61
N ALA A 19 -34.74 -12.95 -13.76
CA ALA A 19 -34.30 -12.22 -14.94
C ALA A 19 -34.27 -10.70 -14.71
N VAL A 20 -35.30 -10.16 -14.05
CA VAL A 20 -35.36 -8.73 -13.68
C VAL A 20 -34.26 -8.39 -12.67
N ALA A 21 -34.00 -9.23 -11.68
CA ALA A 21 -32.91 -9.03 -10.72
C ALA A 21 -31.53 -9.02 -11.40
N MET A 22 -31.24 -9.96 -12.30
CA MET A 22 -29.97 -10.02 -13.04
C MET A 22 -29.73 -8.78 -13.93
N LEU A 23 -30.79 -8.15 -14.44
CA LEU A 23 -30.68 -6.93 -15.25
C LEU A 23 -30.59 -5.64 -14.43
N TYR A 24 -31.13 -5.63 -13.20
CA TYR A 24 -31.11 -4.43 -12.32
C TYR A 24 -29.92 -4.39 -11.36
N VAL A 25 -29.36 -5.55 -10.97
CA VAL A 25 -28.24 -5.65 -10.02
C VAL A 25 -26.87 -5.16 -10.55
N PRO A 26 -26.51 -5.12 -11.86
CA PRO A 26 -25.18 -4.68 -12.26
C PRO A 26 -24.92 -3.19 -11.98
N ASN A 27 -25.94 -2.39 -11.67
CA ASN A 27 -25.78 -0.96 -11.42
C ASN A 27 -25.47 -0.59 -9.95
N LEU A 28 -25.57 -1.51 -8.99
CA LEU A 28 -25.29 -1.16 -7.58
C LEU A 28 -23.81 -1.29 -7.16
N PHE A 29 -22.98 -2.03 -7.91
CA PHE A 29 -21.63 -2.36 -7.46
C PHE A 29 -20.53 -1.39 -7.94
N VAL A 30 -20.85 -0.42 -8.81
CA VAL A 30 -19.83 0.45 -9.44
C VAL A 30 -19.71 1.84 -8.78
N SER A 31 -20.57 2.18 -7.82
CA SER A 31 -20.64 3.56 -7.29
C SER A 31 -20.24 3.68 -5.81
N ARG A 32 -18.95 3.49 -5.47
CA ARG A 32 -18.25 4.21 -4.37
C ARG A 32 -16.78 3.78 -4.21
N VAL A 33 -15.92 4.18 -5.15
CA VAL A 33 -14.53 4.51 -4.80
C VAL A 33 -14.48 6.03 -4.70
N ARG A 34 -14.64 6.55 -3.47
CA ARG A 34 -14.61 7.99 -3.22
C ARG A 34 -13.15 8.45 -3.31
N SER A 35 -12.82 9.09 -4.42
CA SER A 35 -11.53 9.69 -4.78
C SER A 35 -11.12 10.90 -3.90
N SER A 36 -11.57 10.98 -2.64
CA SER A 36 -11.44 12.21 -1.84
C SER A 36 -10.25 12.28 -0.88
N ASP A 37 -9.40 11.25 -0.80
CA ASP A 37 -8.23 11.26 0.09
C ASP A 37 -6.91 11.24 -0.69
N LEU A 38 -6.79 12.05 -1.74
CA LEU A 38 -5.48 12.46 -2.24
C LEU A 38 -4.96 13.62 -1.35
N PRO A 39 -3.80 13.48 -0.69
CA PRO A 39 -3.16 14.59 -0.02
C PRO A 39 -2.80 15.65 -1.06
N LYS A 40 -3.39 16.84 -0.90
CA LYS A 40 -2.96 18.05 -1.62
C LYS A 40 -1.46 18.23 -1.37
N HIS A 41 -0.66 18.10 -2.41
CA HIS A 41 0.72 18.56 -2.39
C HIS A 41 0.69 20.06 -2.08
N SER A 42 1.07 20.43 -0.87
CA SER A 42 1.31 21.80 -0.47
C SER A 42 2.53 22.32 -1.22
N THR A 43 2.28 23.16 -2.22
CA THR A 43 3.26 24.10 -2.76
C THR A 43 3.47 25.22 -1.75
N ALA A 44 4.45 25.05 -0.87
CA ALA A 44 4.99 26.13 -0.06
C ALA A 44 6.34 25.70 0.54
N ASP A 45 7.43 25.89 -0.22
CA ASP A 45 8.65 26.49 0.32
C ASP A 45 9.51 26.97 -0.85
N SER A 46 9.64 28.29 -0.97
CA SER A 46 10.28 28.99 -2.07
C SER A 46 11.26 30.00 -1.49
N THR A 47 12.46 29.54 -1.15
CA THR A 47 13.71 30.30 -0.97
C THR A 47 14.80 29.23 -0.77
N SER A 48 15.87 29.04 -1.53
CA SER A 48 16.65 29.78 -2.51
C SER A 48 17.23 28.72 -3.49
N ASP A 49 17.39 28.90 -4.78
CA ASP A 49 18.39 29.76 -5.42
C ASP A 49 17.96 29.96 -6.88
N SER A 50 17.65 31.21 -7.20
CA SER A 50 17.49 31.69 -8.56
C SER A 50 18.87 31.86 -9.19
N LEU A 51 19.49 30.78 -9.72
CA LEU A 51 20.62 30.90 -10.67
C LEU A 51 20.97 29.60 -11.41
N TYR A 52 20.01 28.81 -11.90
CA TYR A 52 20.36 27.73 -12.85
C TYR A 52 19.15 27.20 -13.65
N SER A 53 18.68 28.00 -14.60
CA SER A 53 17.65 27.60 -15.57
C SER A 53 18.27 27.36 -16.94
N ASP A 54 19.08 26.32 -17.14
CA ASP A 54 19.39 25.84 -18.51
C ASP A 54 20.07 24.46 -18.63
N ARG A 55 19.75 23.48 -17.76
CA ARG A 55 19.98 22.06 -18.08
C ARG A 55 18.79 21.28 -17.57
N SER A 56 18.13 20.50 -18.43
CA SER A 56 17.07 19.57 -18.03
C SER A 56 17.66 18.54 -17.08
N VAL A 57 17.57 18.77 -15.77
CA VAL A 57 18.08 17.83 -14.76
C VAL A 57 17.36 16.50 -14.95
N PRO A 58 18.08 15.37 -15.10
CA PRO A 58 17.44 14.10 -15.34
C PRO A 58 16.59 13.71 -14.13
N MET A 59 15.32 13.37 -14.39
CA MET A 59 14.41 12.85 -13.38
C MET A 59 14.70 11.37 -13.13
N LYS A 60 14.67 10.94 -11.87
CA LYS A 60 14.86 9.54 -11.49
C LYS A 60 13.74 9.08 -10.58
N ALA A 61 13.40 7.80 -10.69
CA ALA A 61 12.46 7.18 -9.78
C ALA A 61 13.05 7.12 -8.38
N ARG A 62 12.21 7.37 -7.38
CA ARG A 62 12.59 7.31 -5.97
C ARG A 62 11.45 6.75 -5.15
N ILE A 63 11.80 5.94 -4.16
CA ILE A 63 10.84 5.33 -3.23
C ILE A 63 10.78 6.19 -1.97
N MET A 64 9.57 6.66 -1.65
CA MET A 64 9.34 7.57 -0.53
C MET A 64 9.47 6.88 0.84
N CYS A 65 9.17 5.58 0.92
CA CYS A 65 9.28 4.81 2.15
C CYS A 65 10.00 3.48 1.91
N ASN A 66 11.30 3.45 2.21
CA ASN A 66 12.18 2.30 1.99
C ASN A 66 12.85 1.88 3.31
N MET A 67 12.07 1.29 4.21
CA MET A 67 12.52 0.90 5.55
C MET A 67 13.50 -0.28 5.48
N THR A 68 14.58 -0.21 6.26
CA THR A 68 15.64 -1.23 6.34
C THR A 68 15.86 -1.71 7.77
N GLY A 69 16.40 -2.92 7.91
CA GLY A 69 16.81 -3.47 9.21
C GLY A 69 15.69 -3.49 10.25
N LYS A 70 16.01 -3.01 11.47
CA LYS A 70 15.08 -2.96 12.62
C LYS A 70 13.85 -2.09 12.37
N ASN A 71 13.91 -1.19 11.39
CA ASN A 71 12.81 -0.29 11.08
C ASN A 71 11.74 -0.97 10.20
N ARG A 72 12.06 -2.13 9.60
CA ARG A 72 11.14 -2.90 8.75
C ARG A 72 10.48 -4.01 9.56
N GLN A 73 9.47 -3.66 10.35
CA GLN A 73 8.71 -4.64 11.12
C GLN A 73 7.63 -5.30 10.27
N THR A 74 7.70 -6.61 10.13
CA THR A 74 6.69 -7.44 9.47
C THR A 74 5.71 -7.99 10.50
N ALA A 75 4.42 -7.90 10.22
CA ALA A 75 3.38 -8.54 11.04
C ALA A 75 3.39 -10.08 10.86
N PHE A 76 3.81 -10.56 9.68
CA PHE A 76 3.98 -11.96 9.37
C PHE A 76 4.99 -12.14 8.23
N SER A 77 5.60 -13.32 8.12
CA SER A 77 6.50 -13.66 7.03
C SER A 77 5.71 -13.99 5.77
N VAL A 78 6.18 -13.48 4.63
CA VAL A 78 5.55 -13.75 3.32
C VAL A 78 6.45 -14.70 2.56
N SER A 79 5.94 -15.89 2.28
CA SER A 79 6.55 -16.87 1.37
C SER A 79 5.60 -17.14 0.21
N GLY A 80 6.14 -17.34 -0.99
CA GLY A 80 5.35 -17.69 -2.19
C GLY A 80 4.70 -16.52 -2.95
N PHE A 81 4.77 -15.28 -2.44
CA PHE A 81 4.28 -14.11 -3.17
C PHE A 81 5.44 -13.32 -3.78
N SER A 82 5.39 -13.07 -5.09
CA SER A 82 6.30 -12.16 -5.79
C SER A 82 5.61 -10.84 -6.19
N ASP A 83 4.28 -10.76 -6.02
CA ASP A 83 3.45 -9.65 -6.47
C ASP A 83 2.96 -8.75 -5.33
N CYS A 84 3.41 -7.49 -5.34
CA CYS A 84 2.98 -6.47 -4.38
C CYS A 84 1.47 -6.30 -4.39
N ARG A 85 0.84 -6.32 -5.58
CA ARG A 85 -0.60 -6.09 -5.72
C ARG A 85 -1.42 -7.21 -5.07
N MET A 86 -1.01 -8.47 -5.22
CA MET A 86 -1.72 -9.60 -4.61
C MET A 86 -1.63 -9.55 -3.09
N LEU A 87 -0.43 -9.35 -2.54
CA LEU A 87 -0.23 -9.23 -1.10
C LEU A 87 -1.01 -8.05 -0.51
N GLU A 88 -1.09 -6.95 -1.26
CA GLU A 88 -1.89 -5.80 -0.86
C GLU A 88 -3.39 -6.10 -0.84
N THR A 89 -3.94 -6.66 -1.91
CA THR A 89 -5.38 -6.92 -2.00
C THR A 89 -5.84 -7.93 -0.95
N VAL A 90 -5.04 -8.97 -0.68
CA VAL A 90 -5.44 -10.07 0.21
C VAL A 90 -5.16 -9.75 1.68
N TYR A 91 -3.99 -9.17 1.99
CA TYR A 91 -3.54 -8.98 3.37
C TYR A 91 -3.32 -7.53 3.79
N ASN A 92 -3.58 -6.58 2.89
CA ASN A 92 -3.26 -5.16 3.07
C ASN A 92 -1.76 -4.96 3.43
N GLY A 93 -0.91 -5.80 2.85
CA GLY A 93 0.52 -5.82 3.13
C GLY A 93 0.92 -6.56 4.40
N ASN A 94 2.18 -6.98 4.44
CA ASN A 94 2.77 -7.78 5.52
C ASN A 94 3.53 -6.98 6.58
N LEU A 95 3.59 -5.66 6.42
CA LEU A 95 4.26 -4.78 7.38
C LEU A 95 3.31 -4.37 8.50
N VAL A 96 3.87 -4.15 9.69
CA VAL A 96 3.16 -3.49 10.80
C VAL A 96 2.72 -2.09 10.36
N CYS A 97 3.60 -1.35 9.68
CA CYS A 97 3.24 -0.10 9.03
C CYS A 97 2.53 -0.37 7.70
N LYS A 98 1.22 -0.13 7.65
CA LYS A 98 0.39 -0.32 6.45
C LYS A 98 0.72 0.62 5.28
N HIS A 99 1.51 1.67 5.50
CA HIS A 99 1.95 2.59 4.43
C HIS A 99 3.37 2.30 3.93
N GLY A 100 4.03 1.26 4.43
CA GLY A 100 5.40 0.93 4.05
C GLY A 100 5.51 0.18 2.72
N CYS A 101 6.69 0.20 2.11
CA CYS A 101 6.97 -0.59 0.92
C CYS A 101 7.01 -2.10 1.23
N LEU A 102 6.21 -2.89 0.51
CA LEU A 102 6.11 -4.34 0.72
C LEU A 102 7.40 -5.10 0.36
N GLY A 103 8.22 -4.55 -0.55
CA GLY A 103 9.52 -5.14 -0.89
C GLY A 103 9.47 -6.42 -1.74
N LEU A 104 8.35 -6.73 -2.40
CA LEU A 104 8.21 -7.91 -3.27
C LEU A 104 8.71 -7.70 -4.70
N GLY A 105 8.74 -6.46 -5.19
CA GLY A 105 9.43 -6.12 -6.43
C GLY A 105 8.66 -6.08 -7.72
N SER A 106 7.35 -5.88 -7.68
CA SER A 106 6.57 -5.60 -8.90
C SER A 106 7.14 -4.41 -9.70
N CYS A 107 7.69 -3.39 -9.04
CA CYS A 107 8.35 -2.27 -9.71
C CYS A 107 9.68 -2.64 -10.39
N ALA A 108 10.42 -3.62 -9.86
CA ALA A 108 11.66 -4.08 -10.48
C ALA A 108 11.36 -4.86 -11.78
N ARG A 109 10.35 -5.73 -11.75
CA ARG A 109 9.95 -6.55 -12.91
C ARG A 109 9.48 -5.75 -14.12
N ILE A 110 8.93 -4.55 -13.93
CA ILE A 110 8.47 -3.68 -15.02
C ILE A 110 9.54 -2.70 -15.51
N CYS A 111 10.70 -2.65 -14.86
CA CYS A 111 11.73 -1.69 -15.21
C CYS A 111 12.47 -2.14 -16.48
N PRO A 112 12.39 -1.41 -17.61
CA PRO A 112 13.03 -1.83 -18.86
C PRO A 112 14.56 -1.77 -18.82
N ASN A 113 15.11 -1.02 -17.85
CA ASN A 113 16.55 -0.79 -17.71
C ASN A 113 17.14 -1.52 -16.50
N ASP A 114 16.38 -2.40 -15.84
CA ASP A 114 16.78 -3.11 -14.62
C ASP A 114 17.36 -2.20 -13.53
N ALA A 115 16.91 -0.94 -13.49
CA ALA A 115 17.46 0.08 -12.59
C ALA A 115 17.10 -0.16 -11.11
N ILE A 116 16.14 -1.05 -10.83
CA ILE A 116 15.58 -1.28 -9.50
C ILE A 116 16.00 -2.66 -9.01
N SER A 117 16.80 -2.69 -7.95
CA SER A 117 17.31 -3.90 -7.31
C SER A 117 16.69 -4.12 -5.94
N ILE A 118 16.52 -5.38 -5.53
CA ILE A 118 15.89 -5.72 -4.26
C ILE A 118 16.80 -6.63 -3.45
N ARG A 119 17.04 -6.26 -2.21
CA ARG A 119 17.88 -7.00 -1.26
C ARG A 119 17.18 -7.01 0.10
N LYS A 120 16.80 -8.20 0.59
CA LYS A 120 16.14 -8.36 1.91
C LYS A 120 14.94 -7.43 2.11
N GLY A 121 14.11 -7.25 1.08
CA GLY A 121 12.94 -6.36 1.10
C GLY A 121 13.25 -4.86 1.06
N THR A 122 14.52 -4.48 0.96
CA THR A 122 14.96 -3.11 0.67
C THR A 122 15.13 -2.94 -0.83
N ILE A 123 14.66 -1.81 -1.35
CA ILE A 123 14.75 -1.52 -2.78
C ILE A 123 15.80 -0.45 -3.02
N SER A 124 16.73 -0.70 -3.93
CA SER A 124 17.77 0.25 -4.33
C SER A 124 17.57 0.63 -5.78
N ILE A 125 17.64 1.92 -6.09
CA ILE A 125 17.51 2.45 -7.45
C ILE A 125 18.88 2.92 -7.90
N SER A 126 19.34 2.38 -9.02
CA SER A 126 20.64 2.67 -9.61
C SER A 126 20.61 3.97 -10.43
N SER A 127 21.81 4.49 -10.73
CA SER A 127 22.01 5.69 -11.54
C SER A 127 21.51 5.52 -12.99
N VAL A 128 21.37 4.28 -13.48
CA VAL A 128 20.86 3.94 -14.83
C VAL A 128 19.36 4.18 -15.01
N CYS A 129 18.65 4.59 -13.96
CA CYS A 129 17.25 5.00 -14.06
C CYS A 129 17.12 6.24 -14.96
N THR A 130 16.31 6.11 -16.02
CA THR A 130 16.01 7.18 -16.98
C THR A 130 14.80 8.03 -16.60
N GLY A 131 14.09 7.67 -15.52
CA GLY A 131 12.88 8.37 -15.11
C GLY A 131 11.63 8.06 -15.96
N CYS A 132 11.58 6.90 -16.64
CA CYS A 132 10.47 6.53 -17.52
C CYS A 132 9.07 6.45 -16.85
N GLY A 133 9.01 6.39 -15.52
CA GLY A 133 7.75 6.43 -14.76
C GLY A 133 6.91 5.14 -14.77
N LEU A 134 7.29 4.10 -15.52
CA LEU A 134 6.53 2.84 -15.61
C LEU A 134 6.31 2.13 -14.26
N CYS A 135 7.21 2.35 -13.29
CA CYS A 135 7.10 1.77 -11.96
C CYS A 135 6.02 2.43 -11.07
N ILE A 136 5.60 3.66 -11.37
CA ILE A 136 4.61 4.41 -10.56
C ILE A 136 3.25 3.70 -10.49
N PRO A 137 2.56 3.43 -11.63
CA PRO A 137 1.22 2.83 -11.59
C PRO A 137 1.20 1.38 -11.08
N ILE A 138 2.37 0.73 -11.04
CA ILE A 138 2.50 -0.65 -10.58
C ILE A 138 2.62 -0.74 -9.06
N CYS A 139 3.00 0.34 -8.39
CA CYS A 139 3.08 0.35 -6.93
C CYS A 139 1.68 0.47 -6.31
N PRO A 140 1.12 -0.57 -5.66
CA PRO A 140 -0.22 -0.48 -5.09
C PRO A 140 -0.29 0.47 -3.88
N LYS A 141 0.86 0.78 -3.27
CA LYS A 141 0.98 1.72 -2.14
C LYS A 141 1.27 3.17 -2.59
N ASN A 142 1.43 3.43 -3.89
CA ASN A 142 1.76 4.75 -4.44
C ASN A 142 3.00 5.40 -3.79
N LEU A 143 4.06 4.61 -3.55
CA LEU A 143 5.27 5.07 -2.86
C LEU A 143 6.40 5.50 -3.80
N ILE A 144 6.16 5.56 -5.11
CA ILE A 144 7.19 5.88 -6.09
C ILE A 144 6.89 7.23 -6.72
N ALA A 145 7.88 8.13 -6.70
CA ALA A 145 7.80 9.45 -7.31
C ALA A 145 9.01 9.68 -8.22
N LEU A 146 8.84 10.49 -9.25
CA LEU A 146 9.95 11.02 -10.04
C LEU A 146 10.45 12.29 -9.38
N VAL A 147 11.74 12.33 -9.10
CA VAL A 147 12.40 13.51 -8.52
C VAL A 147 13.64 13.84 -9.34
N PRO A 148 14.08 15.11 -9.36
CA PRO A 148 15.36 15.47 -9.96
C PRO A 148 16.49 14.63 -9.34
N ALA A 149 17.46 14.20 -10.15
CA ALA A 149 18.60 13.40 -9.67
C ALA A 149 19.36 14.06 -8.51
N GLU A 150 19.33 15.39 -8.44
CA GLU A 150 20.02 16.23 -7.46
C GLU A 150 19.18 16.52 -6.21
N ALA A 151 17.89 16.15 -6.18
CA ALA A 151 17.00 16.50 -5.08
C ALA A 151 17.37 15.80 -3.76
N HIS A 152 17.52 16.59 -2.69
CA HIS A 152 17.78 16.10 -1.34
C HIS A 152 16.58 15.32 -0.77
N ASN A 153 16.88 14.34 0.06
CA ASN A 153 15.97 13.31 0.59
C ASN A 153 14.96 13.84 1.63
N ARG A 154 14.06 14.76 1.25
CA ARG A 154 12.99 15.21 2.13
C ARG A 154 11.74 14.38 1.87
N PHE A 155 11.43 13.47 2.79
CA PHE A 155 10.20 12.68 2.74
C PHE A 155 9.35 12.89 3.99
N SER A 156 8.10 13.24 3.75
CA SER A 156 7.03 13.19 4.75
C SER A 156 6.54 11.75 4.87
N CYS A 157 6.46 11.24 6.09
CA CYS A 157 5.80 9.97 6.35
C CYS A 157 4.29 10.15 6.23
N ILE A 158 3.66 9.38 5.35
CA ILE A 158 2.19 9.39 5.17
C ILE A 158 1.46 9.08 6.48
N ALA A 159 1.96 8.12 7.26
CA ALA A 159 1.32 7.70 8.50
C ALA A 159 1.40 8.75 9.63
N SER A 160 2.43 9.60 9.62
CA SER A 160 2.70 10.53 10.72
C SER A 160 2.57 12.01 10.33
N GLY A 161 2.47 12.32 9.04
CA GLY A 161 2.44 13.68 8.51
C GLY A 161 3.70 14.50 8.76
N LYS A 162 4.79 13.88 9.25
CA LYS A 162 6.03 14.54 9.64
C LYS A 162 7.17 14.11 8.73
N ASN A 163 8.12 15.03 8.51
CA ASN A 163 9.40 14.71 7.91
C ASN A 163 10.21 13.88 8.92
N ILE A 164 10.40 12.60 8.63
CA ILE A 164 11.14 11.68 9.49
C ILE A 164 12.18 10.93 8.68
N SER A 165 13.34 10.65 9.29
CA SER A 165 14.30 9.73 8.70
C SER A 165 13.78 8.29 8.84
N PRO A 166 14.28 7.35 8.00
CA PRO A 166 13.94 5.92 8.13
C PRO A 166 14.21 5.34 9.53
N GLU A 167 15.20 5.87 10.28
CA GLU A 167 15.48 5.43 11.65
C GLU A 167 14.51 5.97 12.70
N ALA A 168 13.85 7.10 12.41
CA ALA A 168 12.95 7.77 13.35
C ALA A 168 11.48 7.30 13.24
N CYS A 169 11.22 6.18 12.53
CA CYS A 169 9.86 5.72 12.25
C CYS A 169 9.08 5.44 13.56
N PRO A 170 7.92 6.08 13.79
CA PRO A 170 7.18 5.93 15.05
C PRO A 170 6.59 4.52 15.23
N THR A 171 6.38 3.78 14.14
CA THR A 171 6.02 2.35 14.21
C THR A 171 7.07 1.54 14.98
N VAL A 172 8.34 1.95 14.91
CA VAL A 172 9.46 1.31 15.63
C VAL A 172 9.43 1.67 17.12
N LYS A 173 8.99 2.89 17.48
CA LYS A 173 8.94 3.36 18.87
C LYS A 173 7.85 2.67 19.70
N ASN A 174 6.77 2.21 19.09
CA ASN A 174 5.66 1.59 19.83
C ASN A 174 5.79 0.07 20.04
N ASN A 175 6.91 -0.55 19.65
CA ASN A 175 7.27 -1.91 20.02
C ASN A 175 6.09 -2.91 19.91
N TYR A 176 5.35 -2.88 18.79
CA TYR A 176 4.43 -3.96 18.45
C TYR A 176 5.26 -5.18 18.02
N ILE A 177 5.90 -5.81 19.00
CA ILE A 177 6.27 -7.22 18.93
C ILE A 177 4.92 -7.93 18.93
N ILE A 178 4.44 -8.35 17.76
CA ILE A 178 3.48 -9.44 17.73
C ILE A 178 4.30 -10.65 18.17
N SER A 179 4.30 -10.93 19.48
CA SER A 179 4.75 -12.21 19.99
C SER A 179 3.94 -13.29 19.26
N ASP A 180 4.62 -14.29 18.72
CA ASP A 180 4.18 -15.31 17.75
C ASP A 180 2.91 -16.14 18.13
N GLU A 181 2.21 -15.80 19.21
CA GLU A 181 1.03 -16.51 19.70
C GLU A 181 -0.29 -16.16 18.97
N SER A 182 -0.33 -15.16 18.10
CA SER A 182 -1.57 -14.79 17.39
C SER A 182 -1.68 -15.29 15.94
N VAL A 183 -0.70 -16.06 15.43
CA VAL A 183 -0.70 -16.52 14.02
C VAL A 183 -1.22 -17.95 13.85
N THR A 184 -1.34 -18.72 14.93
CA THR A 184 -1.95 -20.06 14.89
C THR A 184 -3.39 -20.04 15.39
N GLY A 185 -4.28 -19.40 14.64
CA GLY A 185 -5.70 -19.39 15.00
C GLY A 185 -6.62 -18.69 14.01
N SER A 186 -6.98 -19.39 12.94
CA SER A 186 -8.35 -19.58 12.42
C SER A 186 -9.33 -18.38 12.22
N PRO A 187 -10.20 -18.38 11.18
CA PRO A 187 -10.66 -17.18 10.49
C PRO A 187 -11.95 -16.51 11.01
N PHE A 188 -12.32 -16.64 12.29
CA PHE A 188 -13.47 -15.92 12.87
C PHE A 188 -13.20 -15.55 14.33
N GLY A 189 -12.93 -14.28 14.60
CA GLY A 189 -12.62 -13.80 15.95
C GLY A 189 -12.82 -12.30 16.10
N ILE A 190 -14.05 -11.82 15.89
CA ILE A 190 -14.49 -10.52 16.42
C ILE A 190 -14.55 -10.68 17.94
N LEU A 191 -13.77 -9.89 18.69
CA LEU A 191 -14.17 -9.14 19.90
C LEU A 191 -12.96 -8.67 20.70
N ARG A 192 -12.87 -7.34 20.85
CA ARG A 192 -12.42 -6.59 22.03
C ARG A 192 -11.50 -7.34 23.01
N SER A 193 -10.24 -6.91 23.08
CA SER A 193 -9.61 -6.75 24.38
C SER A 193 -8.78 -5.46 24.40
N LEU A 194 -8.99 -4.71 25.46
CA LEU A 194 -8.50 -3.36 25.66
C LEU A 194 -6.99 -3.40 25.87
N GLY A 195 -6.27 -2.52 25.17
CA GLY A 195 -4.87 -2.26 25.46
C GLY A 195 -4.71 -1.72 26.87
N THR A 196 -3.88 -2.37 27.68
CA THR A 196 -3.30 -1.77 28.88
C THR A 196 -1.90 -1.23 28.55
N PRO A 197 -1.56 0.00 28.95
CA PRO A 197 -0.23 0.54 28.74
C PRO A 197 0.75 -0.03 29.78
N ILE A 198 1.86 -0.60 29.30
CA ILE A 198 2.94 -1.12 30.15
C ILE A 198 3.89 0.03 30.49
N ASN A 199 3.96 0.34 31.79
CA ASN A 199 4.80 1.37 32.39
C ASN A 199 6.26 0.89 32.45
N HIS A 200 7.15 1.44 31.62
CA HIS A 200 8.59 1.22 31.75
C HIS A 200 9.20 2.30 32.65
N GLN A 201 9.35 1.98 33.94
CA GLN A 201 10.18 2.75 34.86
C GLN A 201 11.65 2.67 34.43
N ARG A 202 12.25 3.85 34.23
CA ARG A 202 13.69 4.05 34.04
C ARG A 202 14.44 3.52 35.28
N LYS A 203 15.36 2.57 35.09
CA LYS A 203 16.43 2.36 36.07
C LYS A 203 17.49 3.44 35.86
N LYS A 204 17.77 4.18 36.94
CA LYS A 204 19.00 4.96 37.15
C LYS A 204 20.20 4.03 37.26
#